data_AF-A0A970DW74-F1
#
_entry.id   AF-A0A970DW74-F1
#
_cell.length_a   1.000
_cell.length_b   1.000
_cell.length_c   1.000
_cell.angle_alpha   90.00
_cell.angle_beta   90.00
_cell.angle_gamma   90.00
#
_symmetry.space_group_name_H-M   'P 1'
#
loop_
_entity.id
_entity.type
_entity.pdbx_description
1 polymer ?
#
loop_
_entity_poly.entity_id
_entity_poly.type
_entity_poly.pdbx_seq_one_letter_code
_entity_poly.pdbx_strand_id
1 'polypeptide(L)'
;MVRIRLTRLGAKKRPFYRFVVADSRAPRDGRFIEILGHYNPIANPTELVVDKEKALYWLGQGAQPSEPVKRLKKRLVSLVPRRSGSERV
;
A
#
# COMPACT_ATOMS: atom_id res chain seq x y z
N MET A 1 -16.04 -7.71 3.77
CA MET A 1 -15.69 -6.84 2.61
C MET A 1 -14.19 -6.95 2.38
N VAL A 2 -13.74 -6.98 1.14
CA VAL A 2 -12.30 -7.04 0.82
C VAL A 2 -11.67 -5.67 1.06
N ARG A 3 -10.56 -5.63 1.79
CA ARG A 3 -9.83 -4.41 2.12
C ARG A 3 -8.35 -4.56 1.78
N ILE A 4 -7.77 -3.48 1.28
CA ILE A 4 -6.31 -3.34 1.16
C ILE A 4 -5.82 -2.67 2.45
N ARG A 5 -5.03 -3.41 3.24
CA ARG A 5 -4.57 -2.98 4.56
C ARG A 5 -3.08 -3.24 4.76
N LEU A 6 -2.53 -2.63 5.81
CA LEU A 6 -1.17 -2.88 6.26
C LEU A 6 -1.18 -3.96 7.33
N THR A 7 -0.37 -4.99 7.12
CA THR A 7 -0.01 -5.96 8.16
C THR A 7 1.34 -5.57 8.73
N ARG A 8 1.43 -5.50 10.07
CA ARG A 8 2.67 -5.13 10.75
C ARG A 8 3.49 -6.38 11.01
N LEU A 9 4.74 -6.31 10.62
CA LEU A 9 5.77 -7.31 10.81
C LEU A 9 7.01 -6.65 11.41
N GLY A 10 8.03 -7.47 11.66
CA GLY A 10 9.32 -7.03 12.17
C GLY A 10 9.43 -7.11 13.68
N ALA A 11 10.60 -6.72 14.18
CA ALA A 11 10.97 -6.84 15.58
C ALA A 11 10.62 -5.58 16.38
N LYS A 12 10.84 -5.64 17.70
CA LYS A 12 10.77 -4.47 18.57
C LYS A 12 11.69 -3.37 18.03
N LYS A 13 11.18 -2.13 17.95
CA LYS A 13 11.85 -0.96 17.35
C LYS A 13 12.26 -1.13 15.87
N ARG A 14 11.80 -2.19 15.20
CA ARG A 14 12.05 -2.42 13.77
C ARG A 14 10.76 -2.75 13.01
N PRO A 15 9.85 -1.78 12.83
CA PRO A 15 8.60 -2.00 12.10
C PRO A 15 8.86 -2.27 10.60
N PHE A 16 8.21 -3.30 10.07
CA PHE A 16 8.09 -3.59 8.64
C PHE A 16 6.61 -3.77 8.32
N TYR A 17 6.14 -3.35 7.15
CA TYR A 17 4.73 -3.45 6.79
C TYR A 17 4.57 -4.14 5.45
N ARG A 18 3.51 -4.94 5.31
CA ARG A 18 3.07 -5.49 4.01
C ARG A 18 1.74 -4.91 3.61
N PHE A 19 1.60 -4.57 2.34
CA PHE A 19 0.30 -4.30 1.73
C PHE A 19 -0.36 -5.62 1.41
N VAL A 20 -1.48 -5.90 2.05
CA VAL A 20 -2.22 -7.15 1.86
C VAL A 20 -3.67 -6.89 1.52
N VAL A 21 -4.20 -7.74 0.66
CA VAL A 21 -5.64 -7.86 0.39
C VAL A 21 -6.19 -8.90 1.34
N ALA A 22 -7.17 -8.53 2.16
CA ALA A 22 -7.80 -9.46 3.09
C ALA A 22 -9.26 -9.10 3.31
N ASP A 23 -10.07 -10.05 3.78
CA ASP A 23 -11.39 -9.70 4.28
C ASP A 23 -11.26 -8.85 5.56
N SER A 24 -12.12 -7.85 5.67
CA SER A 24 -12.32 -7.00 6.85
C SER A 24 -12.39 -7.73 8.19
N ARG A 25 -12.97 -8.94 8.22
CA ARG A 25 -13.19 -9.74 9.42
C ARG A 25 -11.94 -10.52 9.83
N ALA A 26 -10.96 -10.69 8.92
CA ALA A 26 -9.74 -11.41 9.23
C ALA A 26 -8.89 -10.59 10.23
N PRO A 27 -8.18 -11.23 11.18
CA PRO A 27 -7.30 -10.53 12.12
C PRO A 27 -6.14 -9.85 11.39
N ARG A 28 -5.55 -8.79 11.98
CA ARG A 28 -4.54 -7.93 11.34
C ARG A 28 -3.38 -8.71 10.71
N ASP A 29 -2.90 -9.71 11.44
CA ASP A 29 -1.70 -10.50 11.09
C ASP A 29 -2.04 -11.95 10.71
N GLY A 30 -3.32 -12.26 10.48
CA GLY A 30 -3.74 -13.62 10.09
C GLY A 30 -3.96 -13.77 8.59
N ARG A 31 -4.97 -14.56 8.22
CA ARG A 31 -5.22 -14.94 6.81
C ARG A 31 -5.46 -13.73 5.92
N PHE A 32 -4.78 -13.71 4.79
CA PHE A 32 -4.95 -12.77 3.69
C PHE A 32 -5.15 -13.53 2.38
N ILE A 33 -5.62 -12.82 1.35
CA ILE A 33 -5.85 -13.33 0.01
C ILE A 33 -4.55 -13.22 -0.79
N GLU A 34 -3.98 -12.01 -0.85
CA GLU A 34 -2.80 -11.72 -1.66
C GLU A 34 -1.93 -10.61 -1.04
N ILE A 35 -0.63 -10.65 -1.30
CA ILE A 35 0.34 -9.60 -0.94
C ILE A 35 0.58 -8.72 -2.17
N LEU A 36 0.38 -7.41 -2.02
CA LEU A 36 0.59 -6.41 -3.06
C LEU A 36 1.98 -5.76 -3.00
N GLY A 37 2.68 -5.90 -1.87
CA GLY A 37 4.01 -5.35 -1.68
C GLY A 37 4.34 -5.05 -0.22
N HIS A 38 5.32 -4.17 0.01
CA HIS A 38 5.83 -3.85 1.33
C HIS A 38 6.25 -2.40 1.50
N TYR A 39 6.38 -2.02 2.78
CA TYR A 39 6.81 -0.72 3.23
C TYR A 39 7.76 -0.87 4.42
N ASN A 40 8.99 -0.39 4.25
CA ASN A 40 10.03 -0.38 5.28
C ASN A 40 10.41 1.08 5.62
N PRO A 41 9.88 1.63 6.73
CA PRO A 41 10.19 2.99 7.16
C PRO A 41 11.62 3.18 7.69
N ILE A 42 12.33 2.10 7.99
CA ILE A 42 13.67 2.14 8.62
C ILE A 42 14.77 2.24 7.56
N ALA A 43 14.51 1.70 6.37
CA ALA A 43 15.45 1.79 5.26
C ALA A 43 15.73 3.27 4.94
N ASN A 44 16.99 3.55 4.61
CA ASN A 44 17.45 4.85 4.11
C ASN A 44 18.02 4.63 2.70
N PRO A 45 17.31 5.01 1.63
CA PRO A 45 16.01 5.70 1.60
C PRO A 45 14.83 4.78 2.00
N THR A 46 13.72 5.38 2.42
CA THR A 46 12.50 4.63 2.80
C THR A 46 12.03 3.76 1.63
N GLU A 47 11.95 2.47 1.86
CA GLU A 47 11.59 1.50 0.84
C GLU A 47 10.08 1.30 0.82
N LEU A 48 9.46 1.56 -0.33
CA LEU A 48 8.06 1.27 -0.57
C LEU A 48 7.92 0.66 -1.95
N VAL A 49 7.52 -0.61 -1.97
CA VAL A 49 7.33 -1.39 -3.19
C VAL A 49 5.87 -1.83 -3.21
N VAL A 50 5.16 -1.49 -4.29
CA VAL A 50 3.78 -1.92 -4.52
C VAL A 50 3.64 -2.32 -5.97
N ASP A 51 3.12 -3.53 -6.19
CA ASP A 51 2.70 -4.00 -7.49
C ASP A 51 1.44 -3.23 -7.92
N LYS A 52 1.61 -2.38 -8.93
CA LYS A 52 0.54 -1.50 -9.43
C LYS A 52 -0.55 -2.29 -10.14
N GLU A 53 -0.19 -3.34 -10.87
CA GLU A 53 -1.13 -4.12 -11.69
C GLU A 53 -2.12 -4.85 -10.79
N LYS A 54 -1.59 -5.55 -9.78
CA LYS A 54 -2.39 -6.24 -8.77
C LYS A 54 -3.24 -5.27 -7.96
N ALA A 55 -2.65 -4.14 -7.55
CA ALA A 55 -3.40 -3.14 -6.79
C ALA A 55 -4.57 -2.56 -7.60
N LEU A 56 -4.37 -2.27 -8.89
CA LEU A 56 -5.42 -1.77 -9.78
C LEU A 56 -6.52 -2.81 -10.02
N TYR A 57 -6.13 -4.08 -10.21
CA TYR A 57 -7.08 -5.18 -10.34
C TYR A 57 -8.03 -5.25 -9.12
N TRP A 58 -7.46 -5.28 -7.91
CA TRP A 58 -8.26 -5.37 -6.69
C TRP A 58 -9.11 -4.12 -6.43
N LEU A 59 -8.62 -2.93 -6.79
CA LEU A 59 -9.43 -1.70 -6.75
C LEU A 59 -10.61 -1.79 -7.72
N GLY A 60 -10.43 -2.35 -8.92
CA GLY A 60 -11.49 -2.59 -9.90
C GLY A 60 -12.53 -3.61 -9.41
N GLN A 61 -12.11 -4.61 -8.62
CA GLN A 61 -13.00 -5.57 -7.96
C GLN A 61 -13.71 -5.00 -6.71
N GLY A 62 -13.53 -3.70 -6.41
CA GLY A 62 -14.20 -3.03 -5.29
C GLY A 62 -13.49 -3.13 -3.94
N ALA A 63 -12.22 -3.58 -3.90
CA ALA A 63 -11.45 -3.59 -2.67
C ALA A 63 -11.22 -2.17 -2.14
N GLN A 64 -11.51 -1.96 -0.84
CA GLN A 64 -11.41 -0.64 -0.23
C GLN A 64 -10.06 -0.45 0.50
N PRO A 65 -9.23 0.54 0.14
CA PRO A 65 -7.99 0.81 0.85
C PRO A 65 -8.24 1.43 2.23
N SER A 66 -7.48 0.98 3.22
CA SER A 66 -7.47 1.56 4.57
C SER A 66 -6.83 2.96 4.61
N GLU A 67 -7.15 3.74 5.63
CA GLU A 67 -6.65 5.12 5.76
C GLU A 67 -5.12 5.24 5.77
N PRO A 68 -4.35 4.38 6.46
CA PRO A 68 -2.88 4.42 6.38
C PRO A 68 -2.34 4.18 4.96
N VAL A 69 -2.98 3.28 4.20
CA VAL A 69 -2.61 2.99 2.80
C VAL A 69 -2.85 4.21 1.91
N LYS A 70 -3.99 4.90 2.10
CA LYS A 70 -4.29 6.16 1.39
C LYS A 70 -3.27 7.25 1.69
N ARG A 71 -2.87 7.40 2.96
CA ARG A 71 -1.85 8.38 3.37
C ARG A 71 -0.48 8.10 2.74
N LEU A 72 -0.06 6.84 2.67
CA LEU A 72 1.19 6.45 2.03
C LEU A 72 1.19 6.78 0.52
N LYS A 73 0.07 6.54 -0.17
CA LYS A 73 -0.10 6.94 -1.58
C LYS A 73 0.11 8.44 -1.78
N LYS A 74 -0.49 9.28 -0.93
CA LYS A 74 -0.38 10.75 -1.02
C LYS A 74 1.06 11.25 -0.87
N ARG A 75 1.83 10.63 0.02
CA ARG A 75 3.24 10.99 0.29
C ARG A 75 4.20 10.63 -0.84
N LEU A 76 3.88 9.60 -1.64
CA LEU A 76 4.65 9.25 -2.83
C LEU A 76 4.38 10.17 -4.01
N VAL A 77 3.13 10.61 -4.19
CA VAL A 77 2.78 11.55 -5.27
C VAL A 77 3.47 12.91 -5.07
N SER A 78 3.82 13.30 -3.83
CA SER A 78 4.62 14.50 -3.56
C SER A 78 6.13 14.35 -3.81
N LEU A 79 6.63 13.13 -4.05
CA LEU A 79 8.03 12.86 -4.41
C LEU A 79 8.24 12.66 -5.91
N VAL A 80 7.15 12.62 -6.69
CA VAL A 80 7.21 12.71 -8.14
C VAL A 80 6.99 14.19 -8.49
N PRO A 81 7.92 14.87 -9.19
CA PRO A 81 7.64 16.21 -9.70
C PRO A 81 6.35 16.11 -10.53
N ARG A 82 5.34 16.91 -10.18
CA ARG A 82 4.14 17.06 -11.00
C ARG A 82 4.66 17.41 -12.39
N ARG A 83 4.61 16.49 -13.35
CA ARG A 83 4.84 16.82 -14.75
C ARG A 83 3.77 17.84 -15.12
N SER A 84 4.17 19.10 -15.12
CA SER A 84 3.60 20.15 -15.95
C SER A 84 3.52 19.63 -17.39
N GLY A 85 2.41 19.91 -18.06
CA GLY A 85 2.28 19.65 -19.50
C GLY A 85 1.10 18.75 -19.87
N SER A 86 -0.12 19.20 -19.56
CA SER A 86 -1.23 18.99 -20.49
C SER A 86 -1.18 20.18 -21.45
N GLU A 87 -0.26 20.13 -22.42
CA GLU A 87 -0.35 20.99 -23.59
C GLU A 87 -1.43 20.37 -24.48
N ARG A 88 -2.61 20.99 -24.47
CA ARG A 88 -3.59 20.80 -25.53
C ARG A 88 -3.02 21.48 -26.75
N VAL A 89 -2.78 20.74 -27.82
CA VAL A 89 -2.99 21.17 -29.21
C VAL A 89 -3.44 19.95 -30.00
#